data_AF-A0A6U2C382-F1
#
_entry.id   AF-A0A6U2C382-F1
#
_cell.length_a   1.000
_cell.length_b   1.000
_cell.length_c   1.000
_cell.angle_alpha   90.00
_cell.angle_beta   90.00
_cell.angle_gamma   90.00
#
_symmetry.space_group_name_H-M   'P 1'
#
loop_
_entity.id
_entity.type
_entity.pdbx_description
1 polymer ?
#
loop_
_entity_poly.entity_id
_entity_poly.type
_entity_poly.pdbx_seq_one_letter_code
_entity_poly.pdbx_strand_id
1 'polypeptide(L)'
;MSEPSHSDVSSYSEYSSFTNSQQKQKLRCWSKGSENLQQTFCMAFSVDFTVYNFAIADEGGTKWFVQKRFSQFDQLDDELNKKFPDVMINVQRLPPKKFMGSLSPSLIAMRQKALDAYLSAVLSRPILASSDELRDFIEMPLDLRGRESEEQRHNLAAQDALRP
;
A
#
# COMPACT_ATOMS: atom_id res chain seq x y z
N MET A 1 -24.39 -24.39 -28.30
CA MET A 1 -23.20 -24.12 -27.46
C MET A 1 -22.18 -23.55 -28.41
N SER A 2 -22.10 -22.22 -28.49
CA SER A 2 -21.32 -21.53 -29.51
C SER A 2 -19.93 -21.25 -28.95
N GLU A 3 -18.90 -21.65 -29.69
CA GLU A 3 -17.50 -21.38 -29.38
C GLU A 3 -17.20 -19.88 -29.42
N PRO A 4 -16.37 -19.35 -28.51
CA PRO A 4 -15.93 -17.97 -28.57
C PRO A 4 -14.83 -17.78 -29.62
N SER A 5 -14.88 -16.63 -30.29
CA SER A 5 -13.98 -16.19 -31.36
C SER A 5 -12.52 -16.01 -30.91
N HIS A 6 -11.61 -16.30 -31.83
CA HIS A 6 -10.15 -16.38 -31.67
C HIS A 6 -9.41 -15.10 -31.20
N SER A 7 -10.08 -13.94 -31.08
CA SER A 7 -9.46 -12.65 -30.71
C SER A 7 -9.35 -12.41 -29.20
N ASP A 8 -10.15 -13.09 -28.37
CA ASP A 8 -10.17 -12.85 -26.92
C ASP A 8 -9.16 -13.70 -26.13
N VAL A 9 -8.68 -14.80 -26.71
CA VAL A 9 -7.76 -15.72 -26.03
C VAL A 9 -6.38 -15.07 -25.85
N SER A 10 -5.93 -14.23 -26.79
CA SER A 10 -4.65 -13.51 -26.66
C SER A 10 -4.68 -12.54 -25.49
N SER A 11 -5.72 -11.70 -25.40
CA SER A 11 -5.84 -10.68 -24.35
C SER A 11 -5.92 -11.28 -22.95
N TYR A 12 -6.66 -12.38 -22.78
CA TYR A 12 -6.76 -13.07 -21.49
C TYR A 12 -5.48 -13.85 -21.14
N SER A 13 -4.83 -14.46 -22.14
CA SER A 13 -3.56 -15.15 -21.94
C SER A 13 -2.43 -14.18 -21.61
N GLU A 14 -2.34 -13.01 -22.25
CA GLU A 14 -1.38 -11.94 -21.93
C GLU A 14 -1.66 -11.32 -20.55
N TYR A 15 -2.94 -11.10 -20.19
CA TYR A 15 -3.32 -10.64 -18.85
C TYR A 15 -2.95 -11.67 -17.78
N SER A 16 -3.25 -12.95 -18.00
CA SER A 16 -2.89 -14.04 -17.08
C SER A 16 -1.38 -14.25 -16.97
N SER A 17 -0.63 -14.08 -18.08
CA SER A 17 0.83 -14.21 -18.12
C SER A 17 1.53 -13.08 -17.37
N PHE A 18 0.97 -11.86 -17.41
CA PHE A 18 1.43 -10.74 -16.57
C PHE A 18 1.23 -10.98 -15.08
N THR A 19 0.27 -11.82 -14.69
CA THR A 19 0.00 -12.16 -13.28
C THR A 19 0.78 -13.37 -12.76
N ASN A 20 1.40 -14.18 -13.63
CA ASN A 20 1.84 -15.53 -13.27
C ASN A 20 3.37 -15.73 -13.16
N SER A 21 4.22 -14.72 -13.37
CA SER A 21 5.68 -14.91 -13.25
C SER A 21 6.45 -13.89 -12.41
N GLN A 22 5.80 -12.91 -11.79
CA GLN A 22 6.49 -12.06 -10.82
C GLN A 22 6.25 -12.60 -9.42
N GLN A 23 7.31 -13.10 -8.81
CA GLN A 23 7.39 -13.34 -7.37
C GLN A 23 7.35 -11.97 -6.68
N LYS A 24 6.14 -11.40 -6.62
CA LYS A 24 5.92 -10.00 -6.32
C LYS A 24 5.99 -9.80 -4.81
N GLN A 25 6.82 -8.87 -4.36
CA GLN A 25 7.13 -8.63 -2.95
C GLN A 25 5.86 -8.61 -2.09
N LYS A 26 5.67 -9.65 -1.27
CA LYS A 26 4.49 -9.76 -0.42
C LYS A 26 4.75 -9.08 0.92
N LEU A 27 4.32 -7.83 1.00
CA LEU A 27 4.43 -7.05 2.23
C LEU A 27 3.34 -7.46 3.23
N ARG A 28 3.71 -7.50 4.51
CA ARG A 28 2.78 -7.70 5.63
C ARG A 28 2.89 -6.54 6.59
N CYS A 29 1.78 -6.11 7.18
CA CYS A 29 1.77 -5.10 8.21
C CYS A 29 1.04 -5.59 9.47
N TRP A 30 1.36 -4.98 10.61
CA TRP A 30 0.56 -5.09 11.83
C TRP A 30 0.63 -3.81 12.63
N SER A 31 -0.53 -3.39 13.14
CA SER A 31 -0.67 -2.28 14.08
C SER A 31 0.22 -2.45 15.33
N LYS A 32 0.90 -1.36 15.70
CA LYS A 32 1.67 -1.21 16.95
C LYS A 32 0.98 -0.29 17.96
N GLY A 33 -0.26 0.10 17.68
CA GLY A 33 -1.01 1.05 18.50
C GLY A 33 -0.85 2.48 18.02
N SER A 34 -1.23 3.42 18.90
CA SER A 34 -1.27 4.84 18.58
C SER A 34 -0.79 5.66 19.78
N GLU A 35 -0.31 6.85 19.50
CA GLU A 35 0.16 7.80 20.49
C GLU A 35 -0.43 9.19 20.19
N ASN A 36 -0.80 9.91 21.24
CA ASN A 36 -1.21 11.31 21.11
C ASN A 36 0.04 12.17 21.30
N LEU A 37 0.39 12.91 20.26
CA LEU A 37 1.51 13.84 20.27
C LEU A 37 0.97 15.26 20.32
N GLN A 38 1.70 16.10 21.03
CA GLN A 38 1.47 17.54 21.07
C GLN A 38 2.49 18.21 20.17
N GLN A 39 2.03 18.87 19.10
CA GLN A 39 2.90 19.69 18.26
C GLN A 39 2.73 21.15 18.66
N THR A 40 3.81 21.72 19.17
CA THR A 40 3.89 23.13 19.53
C THR A 40 4.16 23.95 18.26
N PHE A 41 3.19 24.77 17.87
CA PHE A 41 3.31 25.76 16.81
C PHE A 41 3.41 27.13 17.47
N CYS A 42 4.64 27.58 17.75
CA CYS A 42 5.01 28.74 18.58
C CYS A 42 4.53 28.69 20.05
N MET A 43 5.12 29.53 20.92
CA MET A 43 4.93 29.49 22.39
C MET A 43 3.47 29.71 22.85
N ALA A 44 2.53 29.94 21.94
CA ALA A 44 1.13 30.23 22.22
C ALA A 44 0.14 29.16 21.74
N PHE A 45 0.53 28.23 20.84
CA PHE A 45 -0.40 27.26 20.28
C PHE A 45 0.20 25.87 20.24
N SER A 46 -0.38 24.95 21.00
CA SER A 46 -0.09 23.52 20.90
C SER A 46 -1.31 22.82 20.32
N VAL A 47 -1.11 21.98 19.31
CA VAL A 47 -2.16 21.15 18.72
C VAL A 47 -1.85 19.69 19.01
N ASP A 48 -2.81 19.01 19.62
CA ASP A 48 -2.72 17.58 19.89
C ASP A 48 -3.25 16.79 18.69
N PHE A 49 -2.56 15.72 18.33
CA PHE A 49 -2.97 14.82 17.26
C PHE A 49 -2.56 13.38 17.55
N THR A 50 -3.29 12.44 16.97
CA THR A 50 -2.99 11.01 17.09
C THR A 50 -2.13 10.55 15.91
N VAL A 51 -1.01 9.91 16.23
CA VAL A 51 -0.17 9.15 15.31
C VAL A 51 -0.46 7.67 15.47
N TYR A 52 -0.58 6.97 14.34
CA TYR A 52 -0.82 5.54 14.29
C TYR A 52 0.47 4.85 13.84
N ASN A 53 0.88 3.84 14.60
CA ASN A 53 2.15 3.16 14.44
C ASN A 53 1.92 1.79 13.80
N PHE A 54 2.73 1.46 12.80
CA PHE A 54 2.69 0.17 12.10
C PHE A 54 4.09 -0.39 11.97
N ALA A 55 4.19 -1.72 12.01
CA ALA A 55 5.38 -2.42 11.58
C ALA A 55 5.07 -3.11 10.25
N ILE A 56 6.01 -3.05 9.32
CA ILE A 56 5.92 -3.67 8.00
C ILE A 56 7.10 -4.64 7.85
N ALA A 57 6.83 -5.78 7.23
CA ALA A 57 7.82 -6.78 6.89
C ALA A 57 7.71 -7.17 5.42
N ASP A 58 8.86 -7.34 4.76
CA ASP A 58 8.95 -8.09 3.51
C ASP A 58 9.04 -9.60 3.80
N GLU A 59 9.08 -10.41 2.74
CA GLU A 59 9.34 -11.86 2.87
C GLU A 59 10.81 -12.19 3.11
N GLY A 60 11.72 -11.27 2.75
CA GLY A 60 13.16 -11.37 2.99
C GLY A 60 13.58 -11.19 4.46
N GLY A 61 12.65 -10.86 5.35
CA GLY A 61 12.88 -10.67 6.78
C GLY A 61 13.25 -9.23 7.17
N THR A 62 13.36 -8.31 6.22
CA THR A 62 13.53 -6.88 6.49
C THR A 62 12.24 -6.35 7.12
N LYS A 63 12.39 -5.63 8.24
CA LYS A 63 11.29 -5.04 8.99
C LYS A 63 11.56 -3.57 9.26
N TRP A 64 10.55 -2.73 9.09
CA TRP A 64 10.63 -1.31 9.39
C TRP A 64 9.33 -0.81 10.02
N PHE A 65 9.38 0.41 10.57
CA PHE A 65 8.25 1.03 11.25
C PHE A 65 7.80 2.26 10.49
N VAL A 66 6.50 2.50 10.49
CA VAL A 66 5.89 3.68 9.89
C VAL A 66 4.97 4.32 10.92
N GLN A 67 5.01 5.65 10.96
CA GLN A 67 4.20 6.45 11.86
C GLN A 67 3.42 7.48 11.02
N LYS A 68 2.09 7.36 10.98
CA LYS A 68 1.26 8.23 10.14
C LYS A 68 0.01 8.70 10.87
N ARG A 69 -0.43 9.91 10.55
CA ARG A 69 -1.70 10.47 11.01
C ARG A 69 -2.85 10.01 10.11
N PHE A 70 -4.06 9.98 10.65
CA PHE A 70 -5.27 9.65 9.88
C PHE A 70 -5.38 10.47 8.58
N SER A 71 -5.05 11.77 8.63
CA SER A 71 -5.11 12.65 7.46
C SER A 71 -4.10 12.29 6.36
N GLN A 72 -3.00 11.62 6.68
CA GLN A 72 -2.05 11.16 5.68
C GLN A 72 -2.57 9.90 4.98
N PHE A 73 -3.29 9.03 5.70
CA PHE A 73 -4.01 7.91 5.09
C PHE A 73 -5.13 8.38 4.16
N ASP A 74 -5.89 9.40 4.59
CA ASP A 74 -6.93 10.06 3.80
C ASP A 74 -6.37 10.60 2.46
N GLN A 75 -5.22 11.28 2.51
CA GLN A 75 -4.53 11.74 1.31
C GLN A 75 -4.07 10.58 0.41
N LEU A 76 -3.50 9.52 0.99
CA LEU A 76 -3.09 8.34 0.23
C LEU A 76 -4.29 7.66 -0.45
N ASP A 77 -5.42 7.49 0.24
CA ASP A 77 -6.64 6.90 -0.35
C ASP A 77 -7.06 7.72 -1.58
N ASP A 78 -7.10 9.05 -1.47
CA ASP A 78 -7.43 9.93 -2.59
C ASP A 78 -6.45 9.78 -3.77
N GLU A 79 -5.15 9.71 -3.51
CA GLU A 79 -4.12 9.54 -4.54
C GLU A 79 -4.22 8.19 -5.25
N LEU A 80 -4.38 7.10 -4.48
CA LEU A 80 -4.54 5.75 -5.04
C LEU A 80 -5.86 5.62 -5.82
N ASN A 81 -6.95 6.24 -5.36
CA ASN A 81 -8.23 6.22 -6.08
C ASN A 81 -8.18 6.97 -7.40
N LYS A 82 -7.40 8.05 -7.48
CA LYS A 82 -7.20 8.79 -8.73
C LYS A 82 -6.37 7.99 -9.74
N LYS A 83 -5.32 7.29 -9.27
CA LYS A 83 -4.38 6.55 -10.15
C LYS A 83 -4.83 5.14 -10.49
N PHE A 84 -5.48 4.44 -9.56
CA PHE A 84 -5.83 3.02 -9.68
C PHE A 84 -7.30 2.76 -9.32
N PRO A 85 -8.28 3.44 -9.96
CA PRO A 85 -9.70 3.34 -9.60
C PRO A 85 -10.23 1.90 -9.64
N ASP A 86 -9.86 1.12 -10.66
CA ASP A 86 -10.31 -0.27 -10.84
C ASP A 86 -9.77 -1.23 -9.77
N VAL A 87 -8.62 -0.90 -9.19
CA VAL A 87 -8.02 -1.69 -8.11
C VAL A 87 -8.59 -1.27 -6.75
N MET A 88 -8.84 0.03 -6.57
CA MET A 88 -9.39 0.65 -5.37
C MET A 88 -10.86 0.33 -5.11
N ILE A 89 -11.66 0.02 -6.13
CA ILE A 89 -13.08 -0.34 -5.96
C ILE A 89 -13.29 -1.52 -5.00
N ASN A 90 -12.29 -2.40 -4.90
CA ASN A 90 -12.31 -3.58 -4.05
C ASN A 90 -11.58 -3.37 -2.71
N VAL A 91 -11.11 -2.15 -2.42
CA VAL A 91 -10.48 -1.78 -1.14
C VAL A 91 -11.52 -1.14 -0.23
N GLN A 92 -11.54 -1.55 1.03
CA GLN A 92 -12.43 -0.95 2.02
C GLN A 92 -12.06 0.52 2.25
N ARG A 93 -13.04 1.41 2.05
CA ARG A 93 -12.88 2.86 2.25
C ARG A 93 -12.54 3.22 3.69
N LEU A 94 -11.71 4.24 3.85
CA LEU A 94 -11.44 4.84 5.14
C LEU A 94 -12.72 5.49 5.72
N PRO A 95 -12.89 5.48 7.05
CA PRO A 95 -14.02 6.16 7.67
C PRO A 95 -13.96 7.67 7.38
N PRO A 96 -15.10 8.35 7.18
CA PRO A 96 -15.11 9.75 6.80
C PRO A 96 -14.41 10.63 7.84
N LYS A 97 -13.64 11.59 7.34
CA LYS A 97 -12.94 12.57 8.18
C LYS A 97 -13.94 13.38 8.98
N LYS A 98 -13.87 13.27 10.31
CA LYS A 98 -14.57 14.21 11.20
C LYS A 98 -13.81 15.53 11.16
N PHE A 99 -14.47 16.62 10.78
CA PHE A 99 -13.90 17.97 10.66
C PHE A 99 -13.42 18.58 11.99
N MET A 100 -13.64 17.90 13.13
CA MET A 100 -13.08 18.28 14.43
C MET A 100 -12.56 17.05 15.19
N GLY A 101 -11.29 17.12 15.60
CA GLY A 101 -10.49 16.02 16.12
C GLY A 101 -10.86 15.59 17.53
N SER A 102 -11.78 14.63 17.65
CA SER A 102 -11.98 13.94 18.92
C SER A 102 -10.79 13.00 19.19
N LEU A 103 -10.02 13.28 20.25
CA LEU A 103 -9.02 12.37 20.80
C LEU A 103 -9.65 11.30 21.69
N SER A 104 -10.96 11.05 21.53
CA SER A 104 -11.65 10.03 22.32
C SER A 104 -11.00 8.66 22.09
N PRO A 105 -10.70 7.90 23.15
CA PRO A 105 -10.10 6.58 23.04
C PRO A 105 -10.87 5.64 22.09
N SER A 106 -12.21 5.75 22.08
CA SER A 106 -13.09 5.02 21.18
C SER A 106 -12.86 5.34 19.70
N LEU A 107 -12.65 6.62 19.36
CA LEU A 107 -12.38 7.02 17.97
C LEU A 107 -10.99 6.57 17.54
N ILE A 108 -10.01 6.70 18.43
CA ILE A 108 -8.64 6.26 18.19
C ILE A 108 -8.60 4.75 17.93
N ALA A 109 -9.23 3.94 18.79
CA ALA A 109 -9.31 2.48 18.61
C ALA A 109 -10.04 2.09 17.32
N MET A 110 -11.17 2.75 17.02
CA MET A 110 -11.93 2.52 15.78
C MET A 110 -11.07 2.82 14.54
N ARG A 111 -10.36 3.97 14.54
CA ARG A 111 -9.45 4.35 13.46
C ARG A 111 -8.28 3.39 13.35
N GLN A 112 -7.67 3.00 14.46
CA GLN A 112 -6.55 2.04 14.45
C GLN A 112 -6.95 0.75 13.74
N LYS A 113 -8.12 0.19 14.06
CA LYS A 113 -8.64 -1.03 13.42
C LYS A 113 -8.90 -0.83 11.93
N ALA A 114 -9.52 0.30 11.55
CA ALA A 114 -9.81 0.60 10.16
C ALA A 114 -8.52 0.81 9.33
N LEU A 115 -7.53 1.51 9.88
CA LEU A 115 -6.25 1.76 9.23
C LEU A 115 -5.42 0.48 9.07
N ASP A 116 -5.45 -0.42 10.06
CA ASP A 116 -4.77 -1.73 10.00
C ASP A 116 -5.35 -2.61 8.89
N ALA A 117 -6.69 -2.67 8.79
CA ALA A 117 -7.39 -3.38 7.71
C ALA A 117 -7.11 -2.74 6.34
N TYR A 118 -7.17 -1.42 6.24
CA TYR A 118 -6.88 -0.68 5.02
C TYR A 118 -5.45 -0.93 4.53
N LEU A 119 -4.46 -0.75 5.41
CA LEU A 119 -3.05 -0.90 5.06
C LEU A 119 -2.75 -2.34 4.60
N SER A 120 -3.32 -3.33 5.29
CA SER A 120 -3.24 -4.74 4.88
C SER A 120 -3.83 -4.97 3.50
N ALA A 121 -5.00 -4.39 3.22
CA ALA A 121 -5.70 -4.54 1.94
C ALA A 121 -4.89 -3.93 0.78
N VAL A 122 -4.33 -2.72 0.96
CA VAL A 122 -3.55 -2.08 -0.11
C VAL A 122 -2.20 -2.78 -0.33
N LEU A 123 -1.52 -3.22 0.73
CA LEU A 123 -0.26 -3.95 0.62
C LEU A 123 -0.43 -5.35 0.00
N SER A 124 -1.59 -5.98 0.18
CA SER A 124 -1.89 -7.28 -0.44
C SER A 124 -2.08 -7.22 -1.95
N ARG A 125 -2.29 -6.01 -2.51
CA ARG A 125 -2.55 -5.81 -3.93
C ARG A 125 -1.26 -5.46 -4.63
N PRO A 126 -0.73 -6.34 -5.50
CA PRO A 126 0.61 -6.13 -6.02
C PRO A 126 0.72 -4.87 -6.90
N ILE A 127 -0.34 -4.47 -7.58
CA ILE A 127 -0.35 -3.23 -8.38
C ILE A 127 -0.13 -2.00 -7.48
N LEU A 128 -0.74 -1.97 -6.29
CA LEU A 128 -0.59 -0.86 -5.36
C LEU A 128 0.73 -0.95 -4.59
N ALA A 129 1.14 -2.14 -4.16
CA ALA A 129 2.41 -2.36 -3.47
C ALA A 129 3.62 -1.92 -4.31
N SER A 130 3.49 -1.97 -5.63
CA SER A 130 4.50 -1.48 -6.56
C SER A 130 4.40 0.02 -6.90
N SER A 131 3.34 0.71 -6.46
CA SER A 131 3.14 2.14 -6.72
C SER A 131 4.08 3.02 -5.88
N ASP A 132 4.55 4.12 -6.45
CA ASP A 132 5.41 5.07 -5.74
C ASP A 132 4.66 5.72 -4.57
N GLU A 133 3.36 6.01 -4.73
CA GLU A 133 2.52 6.61 -3.68
C GLU A 133 2.53 5.75 -2.42
N LEU A 134 2.29 4.44 -2.57
CA LEU A 134 2.26 3.55 -1.42
C LEU A 134 3.66 3.32 -0.85
N ARG A 135 4.69 3.22 -1.70
CA ARG A 135 6.08 3.02 -1.27
C ARG A 135 6.64 4.20 -0.50
N ASP A 136 6.33 5.41 -0.94
CA ASP A 136 6.72 6.65 -0.27
C ASP A 136 5.92 6.80 1.02
N PHE A 137 4.62 6.50 0.98
CA PHE A 137 3.78 6.51 2.18
C PHE A 137 4.29 5.56 3.26
N ILE A 138 4.65 4.33 2.91
CA ILE A 138 5.17 3.37 3.90
C ILE A 138 6.65 3.55 4.20
N GLU A 139 7.29 4.57 3.62
CA GLU A 139 8.72 4.86 3.79
C GLU A 139 9.58 3.63 3.46
N MET A 140 9.25 2.95 2.36
CA MET A 140 9.91 1.70 1.95
C MET A 140 11.43 1.93 1.79
N PRO A 141 12.27 1.15 2.49
CA PRO A 141 13.72 1.20 2.36
C PRO A 141 14.21 1.04 0.90
N LEU A 142 15.23 1.81 0.52
CA LEU A 142 15.73 1.86 -0.86
C LEU A 142 16.29 0.51 -1.35
N ASP A 143 16.88 -0.28 -0.44
CA ASP A 143 17.39 -1.62 -0.74
C ASP A 143 16.27 -2.58 -1.14
N LEU A 144 15.07 -2.40 -0.58
CA LEU A 144 13.88 -3.17 -0.97
C LEU A 144 13.31 -2.72 -2.32
N ARG A 145 13.40 -1.42 -2.64
CA ARG A 145 12.99 -0.89 -3.95
C ARG A 145 13.88 -1.42 -5.09
N GLY A 146 15.17 -1.62 -4.82
CA GLY A 146 16.16 -2.07 -5.80
C GLY A 146 15.99 -3.53 -6.24
N ARG A 147 15.65 -4.44 -5.31
CA ARG A 147 15.56 -5.89 -5.59
C ARG A 147 14.59 -6.23 -6.73
N GLU A 148 13.49 -5.49 -6.84
CA GLU A 148 12.53 -5.71 -7.94
C GLU A 148 13.10 -5.33 -9.30
N SER A 149 13.97 -4.32 -9.38
CA SER A 149 14.57 -3.87 -10.64
C SER A 149 15.65 -4.84 -11.14
N GLU A 150 16.40 -5.45 -10.21
CA GLU A 150 17.45 -6.42 -10.53
C GLU A 150 16.87 -7.75 -11.01
N GLU A 151 15.81 -8.22 -10.36
CA GLU A 151 15.11 -9.45 -10.73
C GLU A 151 14.42 -9.30 -12.10
N GLN A 152 13.83 -8.13 -12.39
CA GLN A 152 13.30 -7.82 -13.71
C GLN A 152 14.38 -7.82 -14.80
N ARG A 153 15.57 -7.26 -14.53
CA ARG A 153 16.71 -7.29 -15.45
C ARG A 153 17.20 -8.71 -15.70
N HIS A 154 17.30 -9.53 -14.66
CA HIS A 154 17.73 -10.92 -14.78
C HIS A 154 16.74 -11.76 -15.58
N ASN A 155 15.44 -11.56 -15.37
CA ASN A 155 14.39 -12.25 -16.12
C ASN A 155 14.36 -11.82 -17.60
N LEU A 156 14.56 -10.53 -17.89
CA LEU A 156 14.66 -10.03 -19.27
C LEU A 156 15.91 -10.60 -19.98
N ALA A 157 17.06 -10.61 -19.30
CA ALA A 157 18.29 -11.18 -19.82
C ALA A 157 18.16 -12.70 -20.07
N ALA A 158 17.46 -13.42 -19.20
CA ALA A 158 17.19 -14.85 -19.37
C ALA A 158 16.23 -15.11 -20.56
N GLN A 159 15.24 -14.25 -20.80
CA GLN A 159 14.36 -14.35 -21.96
C GLN A 159 15.10 -14.07 -23.28
N ASP A 160 15.96 -13.05 -23.32
CA ASP A 160 16.74 -12.72 -24.52
C ASP A 160 17.78 -13.82 -24.84
N ALA A 161 18.37 -14.46 -23.82
CA ALA A 161 19.30 -15.57 -24.00
C ALA A 161 18.66 -16.84 -24.59
N LEU A 162 17.33 -16.95 -24.56
CA LEU A 162 16.56 -18.07 -25.12
C LEU A 162 15.97 -17.76 -26.51
N ARG A 163 16.20 -16.55 -27.05
CA ARG A 163 15.73 -16.16 -28.38
C ARG A 163 16.72 -16.70 -29.45
N PRO A 164 16.30 -17.64 -30.31
CA PRO A 164 17.17 -18.22 -31.34
C PRO A 164 17.56 -17.23 -32.44
#